data_AF-A0A3N9VKH8-F1
#
_entry.id   AF-A0A3N9VKH8-F1
#
_cell.length_a   1.000
_cell.length_b   1.000
_cell.length_c   1.000
_cell.angle_alpha   90.00
_cell.angle_beta   90.00
_cell.angle_gamma   90.00
#
_symmetry.space_group_name_H-M   'P 1'
#
loop_
_entity.id
_entity.type
_entity.pdbx_description
1 polymer ?
#
loop_
_entity_poly.entity_id
_entity_poly.type
_entity_poly.pdbx_seq_one_letter_code
_entity_poly.pdbx_strand_id
1 'polypeptide(L)'
;MIPSETDRGKTKYFLKFVFDALKEWQALDGSIKEPLRKALKKRLEQSHVLGAELHGDLRGCYKIKLRKQGYRLVYTVEDDVLVVFVLAIDRSEDLAAYHAAMDRLLEK
;
A
#
# COMPACT_ATOMS: atom_id res chain seq x y z
N MET A 1 13.47 -6.69 29.48
CA MET A 1 13.71 -5.54 28.57
C MET A 1 13.52 -6.09 27.16
N ILE A 2 12.33 -5.92 26.59
CA ILE A 2 12.04 -6.38 25.23
C ILE A 2 12.82 -5.42 24.33
N PRO A 3 13.70 -5.89 23.43
CA PRO A 3 14.31 -5.00 22.46
C PRO A 3 13.16 -4.52 21.58
N SER A 4 12.76 -3.26 21.76
CA SER A 4 11.89 -2.55 20.83
C SER A 4 12.60 -2.54 19.48
N GLU A 5 12.09 -3.33 18.54
CA GLU A 5 12.56 -3.50 17.15
C GLU A 5 12.38 -2.24 16.29
N THR A 6 12.46 -1.05 16.89
CA THR A 6 12.13 0.22 16.25
C THR A 6 13.37 1.03 15.90
N ASP A 7 14.47 0.36 15.56
CA ASP A 7 15.64 1.00 14.94
C ASP A 7 16.27 0.08 13.88
N ARG A 8 15.55 -0.13 12.77
CA ARG A 8 16.17 -0.59 11.52
C ARG A 8 16.45 0.64 10.66
N GLY A 9 17.68 1.15 10.78
CA GLY A 9 18.16 2.28 10.00
C GLY A 9 17.92 2.10 8.50
N LYS A 10 17.19 3.03 7.88
CA LYS A 10 17.13 3.29 6.43
C LYS A 10 17.18 2.05 5.51
N THR A 11 16.47 0.97 5.84
CA THR A 11 16.25 -0.13 4.89
C THR A 11 15.24 0.32 3.84
N LYS A 12 15.71 0.51 2.61
CA LYS A 12 14.87 0.92 1.49
C LYS A 12 14.06 -0.28 1.02
N TYR A 13 12.75 -0.24 1.22
CA TYR A 13 11.89 -1.31 0.75
C TYR A 13 11.81 -1.30 -0.79
N PHE A 14 11.67 -2.48 -1.39
CA PHE A 14 11.33 -2.62 -2.80
C PHE A 14 9.82 -2.49 -2.99
N LEU A 15 9.39 -1.97 -4.14
CA LEU A 15 7.99 -1.88 -4.49
C LEU A 15 7.64 -3.02 -5.45
N LYS A 16 6.64 -3.83 -5.09
CA LYS A 16 6.02 -4.80 -5.99
C LYS A 16 4.53 -4.52 -6.13
N PHE A 17 3.96 -4.95 -7.25
CA PHE A 17 2.53 -4.91 -7.50
C PHE A 17 2.07 -6.36 -7.69
N VAL A 18 0.92 -6.70 -7.14
CA VAL A 18 0.20 -7.90 -7.61
C VAL A 18 -0.27 -7.65 -9.04
N PHE A 19 -0.51 -8.72 -9.80
CA PHE A 19 -0.78 -8.63 -11.23
C PHE A 19 -1.93 -7.68 -11.56
N ASP A 20 -3.04 -7.75 -10.83
CA ASP A 20 -4.19 -6.88 -11.07
C ASP A 20 -3.95 -5.45 -10.60
N ALA A 21 -3.25 -5.23 -9.49
CA ALA A 21 -2.84 -3.88 -9.08
C ALA A 21 -1.90 -3.21 -10.09
N LEU A 22 -1.09 -3.99 -10.80
CA LEU A 22 -0.25 -3.46 -11.88
C LEU A 22 -1.11 -3.00 -13.06
N LYS A 23 -2.16 -3.74 -13.44
CA LYS A 23 -3.11 -3.33 -14.48
C LYS A 23 -3.86 -2.06 -14.07
N GLU A 24 -4.37 -2.04 -12.84
CA GLU A 24 -5.02 -0.86 -12.26
C GLU A 24 -4.10 0.35 -12.31
N TRP A 25 -2.85 0.19 -11.82
CA TRP A 25 -1.83 1.23 -11.90
C TRP A 25 -1.61 1.71 -13.33
N GLN A 26 -1.48 0.81 -14.30
CA GLN A 26 -1.26 1.17 -15.69
C GLN A 26 -2.44 1.94 -16.29
N ALA A 27 -3.68 1.63 -15.89
CA ALA A 27 -4.90 2.30 -16.33
C ALA A 27 -5.06 3.74 -15.79
N LEU A 28 -4.34 4.11 -14.72
CA LEU A 28 -4.42 5.45 -14.15
C LEU A 28 -3.80 6.51 -15.07
N ASP A 29 -4.35 7.72 -15.04
CA ASP A 29 -3.73 8.87 -15.68
C ASP A 29 -2.54 9.43 -14.87
N GLY A 30 -1.77 10.33 -15.49
CA GLY A 30 -0.63 10.99 -14.85
C GLY A 30 -0.99 11.83 -13.63
N SER A 31 -2.22 12.38 -13.58
CA SER A 31 -2.70 13.22 -12.48
C SER A 31 -2.91 12.42 -11.19
N ILE A 32 -3.16 11.11 -11.30
CA ILE A 32 -3.29 10.18 -10.19
C ILE A 32 -1.95 9.46 -9.92
N LYS A 33 -1.26 9.01 -10.97
CA LYS A 33 0.03 8.30 -10.85
C LYS A 33 1.09 9.13 -10.13
N GLU A 34 1.24 10.41 -10.46
CA GLU A 34 2.27 11.26 -9.87
C GLU A 34 2.13 11.44 -8.35
N PRO A 35 0.95 11.83 -7.80
CA PRO A 35 0.78 11.92 -6.36
C PRO A 35 0.90 10.56 -5.66
N LEU A 36 0.40 9.46 -6.25
CA LEU A 36 0.61 8.13 -5.69
C LEU A 36 2.10 7.75 -5.68
N ARG A 37 2.84 8.02 -6.76
CA ARG A 37 4.27 7.72 -6.86
C ARG A 37 5.06 8.47 -5.78
N LYS A 38 4.72 9.74 -5.54
CA LYS A 38 5.31 10.54 -4.46
C LYS A 38 4.98 9.96 -3.09
N ALA A 39 3.74 9.52 -2.87
CA ALA A 39 3.34 8.90 -1.62
C ALA A 39 4.04 7.55 -1.39
N LEU A 40 4.10 6.69 -2.41
CA LEU A 40 4.78 5.38 -2.37
C LEU A 40 6.28 5.55 -2.08
N LYS A 41 6.97 6.50 -2.71
CA LYS A 41 8.38 6.78 -2.39
C LYS A 41 8.59 7.07 -0.90
N LYS A 42 7.70 7.86 -0.28
CA LYS A 42 7.73 8.10 1.17
C LYS A 42 7.45 6.83 1.98
N ARG A 43 6.60 5.93 1.47
CA ARG A 43 6.34 4.63 2.13
C ARG A 43 7.49 3.64 1.98
N LEU A 44 8.32 3.72 0.95
CA LEU A 44 9.51 2.88 0.85
C LEU A 44 10.59 3.28 1.88
N GLU A 45 10.54 4.52 2.37
CA GLU A 45 11.40 5.01 3.46
C GLU A 45 10.77 4.79 4.84
N GLN A 46 9.45 4.94 4.94
CA GLN A 46 8.67 4.70 6.16
C GLN A 46 7.44 3.86 5.82
N SER A 47 7.63 2.54 5.83
CA SER A 47 6.65 1.54 5.39
C SER A 47 5.47 1.42 6.34
N HIS A 48 5.73 1.34 7.63
CA HIS A 48 4.73 1.24 8.69
C HIS A 48 4.26 2.62 9.13
N VAL A 49 3.00 2.91 8.81
CA VAL A 49 2.35 4.15 9.20
C VAL A 49 1.10 3.80 9.97
N LEU A 50 1.20 3.85 11.30
CA LEU A 50 0.14 3.41 12.22
C LEU A 50 -1.21 4.07 11.93
N GLY A 51 -1.22 5.38 11.62
CA GLY A 51 -2.46 6.09 11.27
C GLY A 51 -3.07 5.71 9.90
N ALA A 52 -2.35 4.95 9.09
CA ALA A 52 -2.79 4.46 7.79
C ALA A 52 -3.15 2.96 7.81
N GLU A 53 -2.92 2.27 8.93
CA GLU A 53 -3.21 0.85 9.06
C GLU A 53 -4.71 0.57 8.87
N LEU A 54 -5.00 -0.58 8.28
CA LEU A 54 -6.32 -1.14 8.17
C LEU A 54 -6.59 -2.09 9.34
N HIS A 55 -7.87 -2.31 9.60
CA HIS A 55 -8.33 -3.15 10.70
C HIS A 55 -9.20 -4.29 10.14
N GLY A 56 -9.50 -5.28 10.98
CA GLY A 56 -10.26 -6.47 10.57
C GLY A 56 -9.43 -7.38 9.67
N ASP A 57 -10.04 -7.89 8.61
CA ASP A 57 -9.42 -8.85 7.68
C ASP A 57 -8.22 -8.29 6.91
N LEU A 58 -8.08 -6.97 6.86
CA LEU A 58 -6.93 -6.26 6.26
C LEU A 58 -5.91 -5.78 7.31
N ARG A 59 -5.89 -6.37 8.51
CA ARG A 59 -4.88 -6.05 9.53
C ARG A 59 -3.46 -6.26 8.99
N GLY A 60 -2.56 -5.33 9.28
CA GLY A 60 -1.20 -5.31 8.72
C GLY A 60 -1.12 -4.76 7.28
N CYS A 61 -2.26 -4.48 6.63
CA CYS A 61 -2.30 -3.66 5.42
C CYS A 61 -2.44 -2.18 5.79
N TYR A 62 -2.07 -1.33 4.85
CA TYR A 62 -2.04 0.12 4.98
C TYR A 62 -2.72 0.77 3.77
N LYS A 63 -3.22 1.99 3.94
CA LYS A 63 -3.89 2.74 2.86
C LYS A 63 -3.23 4.08 2.56
N ILE A 64 -3.20 4.44 1.28
CA ILE A 64 -2.91 5.79 0.80
C ILE A 64 -4.21 6.35 0.21
N LYS A 65 -4.63 7.53 0.67
CA LYS A 65 -5.85 8.20 0.20
C LYS A 65 -5.49 9.44 -0.61
N LEU A 66 -5.94 9.51 -1.86
CA LEU A 66 -5.90 10.72 -2.68
C LEU A 66 -7.27 11.38 -2.69
N ARG A 67 -7.55 12.20 -1.67
CA ARG A 67 -8.89 12.81 -1.47
C ARG A 67 -9.34 13.69 -2.65
N LYS A 68 -8.42 14.43 -3.27
CA LYS A 68 -8.74 15.33 -4.40
C LYS A 68 -9.15 14.57 -5.66
N GLN A 69 -8.51 13.43 -5.92
CA GLN A 69 -8.74 12.60 -7.10
C GLN A 69 -9.79 11.50 -6.83
N GLY A 70 -10.16 11.27 -5.57
CA GLY A 70 -11.09 10.22 -5.19
C GLY A 70 -10.50 8.80 -5.26
N TYR A 71 -9.19 8.61 -5.15
CA TYR A 71 -8.55 7.27 -5.22
C TYR A 71 -8.04 6.76 -3.87
N ARG A 72 -8.01 5.43 -3.75
CA ARG A 72 -7.38 4.69 -2.65
C ARG A 72 -6.41 3.66 -3.21
N LEU A 73 -5.25 3.58 -2.58
CA LEU A 73 -4.28 2.50 -2.80
C LEU A 73 -4.14 1.74 -1.48
N VAL A 74 -4.21 0.41 -1.56
CA VAL A 74 -3.97 -0.49 -0.42
C VAL A 74 -2.67 -1.24 -0.66
N TYR A 75 -1.81 -1.27 0.36
CA TYR A 75 -0.54 -1.98 0.31
C TYR A 75 -0.30 -2.76 1.60
N THR A 76 0.53 -3.78 1.53
CA THR A 76 1.06 -4.49 2.70
C THR A 76 2.58 -4.43 2.69
N VAL A 77 3.20 -4.68 3.85
CA VAL A 77 4.64 -4.63 4.04
C VAL A 77 5.10 -6.01 4.49
N GLU A 78 6.04 -6.60 3.76
CA GLU A 78 6.75 -7.80 4.19
C GLU A 78 8.14 -7.41 4.65
N ASP A 79 8.33 -7.40 5.97
CA ASP A 79 9.60 -7.02 6.60
C ASP A 79 10.70 -8.04 6.39
N ASP A 80 10.35 -9.33 6.24
CA ASP A 80 11.31 -10.41 6.02
C ASP A 80 12.08 -10.26 4.71
N VAL A 81 11.42 -9.73 3.67
CA VAL A 81 11.99 -9.55 2.33
C VAL A 81 12.14 -8.08 1.92
N LEU A 82 11.83 -7.15 2.84
CA LEU A 82 11.86 -5.70 2.62
C LEU A 82 11.05 -5.28 1.38
N VAL A 83 9.83 -5.77 1.23
CA VAL A 83 8.96 -5.44 0.09
C VAL A 83 7.65 -4.78 0.54
N VAL A 84 7.33 -3.64 -0.09
CA VAL A 84 5.99 -3.06 -0.09
C VAL A 84 5.24 -3.62 -1.30
N PHE A 85 4.15 -4.32 -1.04
CA PHE A 85 3.29 -4.87 -2.07
C PHE A 85 2.01 -4.06 -2.19
N VAL A 86 1.77 -3.52 -3.38
CA VAL A 86 0.50 -2.89 -3.72
C VAL A 86 -0.50 -3.98 -4.09
N LEU A 87 -1.60 -4.04 -3.34
CA LEU A 87 -2.65 -5.05 -3.47
C LEU A 87 -3.78 -4.57 -4.38
N ALA A 88 -4.18 -3.30 -4.24
CA ALA A 88 -5.25 -2.72 -5.03
C ALA A 88 -5.12 -1.21 -5.15
N ILE A 89 -5.53 -0.67 -6.29
CA ILE A 89 -5.66 0.76 -6.55
C ILE A 89 -6.98 1.00 -7.26
N ASP A 90 -7.89 1.67 -6.60
CA ASP A 90 -9.20 1.94 -7.17
C ASP A 90 -9.75 3.29 -6.71
N ARG A 91 -10.83 3.71 -7.35
CA ARG A 91 -11.65 4.81 -6.88
C ARG A 91 -12.18 4.48 -5.49
N SER A 92 -12.43 5.53 -4.71
CA SER A 92 -12.90 5.47 -3.32
C SER A 92 -14.38 5.11 -3.20
N GLU A 93 -15.00 4.67 -4.29
CA GLU A 93 -16.40 4.29 -4.39
C GLU A 93 -16.58 2.86 -3.87
N ASP A 94 -17.68 2.63 -3.14
CA ASP A 94 -18.17 1.31 -2.70
C ASP A 94 -17.17 0.34 -2.08
N LEU A 95 -16.13 0.87 -1.42
CA LEU A 95 -15.08 0.07 -0.78
C LEU A 95 -14.34 -0.88 -1.74
N ALA A 96 -14.40 -0.63 -3.05
CA ALA A 96 -13.87 -1.53 -4.09
C ALA A 96 -12.39 -1.88 -3.86
N ALA A 97 -11.55 -0.87 -3.55
CA ALA A 97 -10.14 -1.07 -3.22
C ALA A 97 -9.90 -1.99 -2.00
N TYR A 98 -10.85 -2.08 -1.06
CA TYR A 98 -10.71 -2.96 0.11
C TYR A 98 -11.12 -4.39 -0.22
N HIS A 99 -12.23 -4.60 -0.92
CA HIS A 99 -12.64 -5.94 -1.35
C HIS A 99 -11.57 -6.56 -2.25
N ALA A 100 -11.11 -5.81 -3.26
CA ALA A 100 -10.03 -6.26 -4.13
C ALA A 100 -8.73 -6.57 -3.36
N ALA A 101 -8.37 -5.74 -2.37
CA ALA A 101 -7.20 -6.01 -1.55
C ALA A 101 -7.36 -7.25 -0.66
N MET A 102 -8.57 -7.53 -0.18
CA MET A 102 -8.85 -8.69 0.69
C MET A 102 -8.71 -9.99 -0.09
N ASP A 103 -9.30 -10.07 -1.29
CA ASP A 103 -9.20 -11.25 -2.15
C ASP A 103 -7.74 -11.53 -2.52
N ARG A 104 -7.00 -10.48 -2.91
CA ARG A 104 -5.61 -10.60 -3.36
C ARG A 104 -4.61 -10.81 -2.22
N LEU A 105 -4.97 -10.46 -0.98
CA LEU A 105 -4.11 -10.74 0.17
C LEU A 105 -4.02 -12.24 0.44
N LEU A 106 -5.09 -13.00 0.14
CA LEU A 106 -5.11 -14.46 0.27
C LEU A 106 -4.30 -15.17 -0.83
N GLU A 107 -4.15 -14.54 -1.99
CA GLU A 107 -3.49 -15.10 -3.18
C GLU A 107 -2.05 -14.61 -3.40
N LYS A 108 -1.54 -13.80 -2.47
CA LYS A 108 -0.31 -13.01 -2.61
C LYS A 108 0.97 -13.84 -2.56
#